data_AF-X1CGD4-F1
#
_entry.id   AF-X1CGD4-F1
#
_cell.length_a   1.000
_cell.length_b   1.000
_cell.length_c   1.000
_cell.angle_alpha   90.00
_cell.angle_beta   90.00
_cell.angle_gamma   90.00
#
_symmetry.space_group_name_H-M   'P 1'
#
loop_
_entity.id
_entity.type
_entity.pdbx_description
1 polymer ?
#
loop_
_entity_poly.entity_id
_entity_poly.type
_entity_poly.pdbx_seq_one_letter_code
_entity_poly.pdbx_strand_id
1 'polypeptide(L)'
;MTIFEKVLEIYQEYYICLHCLGRMFSLLGTDTTNYDRGKSLLLSMTMENHRAYLSHNESHEKAIANLKILAEKARFNPAQSVLNKEGISHDKLISTEKCHLCKDIFNNIPTYAKIAIKSLAGLEFKNILIGTALASQIVNREDNFKAEFNLLDSESFKNHFNREVGKELSNILEKPSEFSNPDITIIYTLDFAS
;
A
#
# COMPACT_ATOMS: atom_id res chain seq x y z
N MET A 1 -12.51 6.09 -17.52
CA MET A 1 -12.08 4.93 -16.73
C MET A 1 -12.33 5.20 -15.26
N THR A 2 -13.04 4.30 -14.58
CA THR A 2 -13.30 4.38 -13.15
C THR A 2 -12.06 3.98 -12.34
N ILE A 3 -12.06 4.27 -11.03
CA ILE A 3 -10.99 3.81 -10.13
C ILE A 3 -10.89 2.28 -10.15
N PHE A 4 -12.02 1.57 -10.17
CA PHE A 4 -12.02 0.10 -10.17
C PHE A 4 -11.42 -0.50 -11.44
N GLU A 5 -11.65 0.11 -12.60
CA GLU A 5 -11.00 -0.30 -13.85
C GLU A 5 -9.48 -0.12 -13.77
N LYS A 6 -8.98 1.01 -13.26
CA LYS A 6 -7.54 1.22 -13.03
C LYS A 6 -6.95 0.21 -12.06
N VAL A 7 -7.67 -0.13 -10.99
CA VAL A 7 -7.20 -1.14 -10.02
C VAL A 7 -7.06 -2.51 -10.68
N LEU A 8 -8.00 -2.90 -11.56
CA LEU A 8 -7.90 -4.15 -12.31
C LEU A 8 -6.69 -4.14 -13.27
N GLU A 9 -6.47 -3.05 -14.01
CA GLU A 9 -5.30 -2.90 -14.90
C GLU A 9 -3.98 -3.04 -14.12
N ILE A 10 -3.86 -2.38 -12.97
CA ILE A 10 -2.69 -2.48 -12.10
C ILE A 10 -2.41 -3.94 -11.73
N TYR A 11 -3.42 -4.68 -11.27
CA TYR A 11 -3.22 -6.07 -10.82
C TYR A 11 -3.11 -7.08 -11.95
N GLN A 12 -3.45 -6.71 -13.19
CA GLN A 12 -3.13 -7.55 -14.35
C GLN A 12 -1.63 -7.57 -14.62
N GLU A 13 -0.94 -6.44 -14.42
CA GLU A 13 0.50 -6.30 -14.69
C GLU A 13 1.38 -6.54 -13.46
N TYR A 14 0.99 -6.02 -12.28
CA TYR A 14 1.85 -6.00 -11.11
C TYR A 14 1.13 -6.35 -9.81
N TYR A 15 1.79 -7.14 -8.96
CA TYR A 15 1.41 -7.21 -7.56
C TYR A 15 1.89 -5.96 -6.80
N ILE A 16 0.96 -5.24 -6.15
CA ILE A 16 1.26 -4.19 -5.18
C ILE A 16 0.54 -4.43 -3.85
N CYS A 17 1.13 -4.03 -2.72
CA CYS A 17 0.50 -4.17 -1.41
C CYS A 17 -0.59 -3.11 -1.17
N LEU A 18 -1.43 -3.32 -0.15
CA LEU A 18 -2.54 -2.41 0.20
C LEU A 18 -2.07 -0.96 0.47
N HIS A 19 -0.92 -0.78 1.13
CA HIS A 19 -0.34 0.56 1.34
C HIS A 19 -0.05 1.24 0.00
N CYS A 20 0.63 0.54 -0.92
CA CYS A 20 0.96 1.08 -2.23
C CYS A 20 -0.29 1.36 -3.06
N LEU A 21 -1.27 0.46 -3.06
CA LEU A 21 -2.53 0.66 -3.75
C LEU A 21 -3.24 1.93 -3.25
N GLY A 22 -3.46 2.05 -1.94
CA GLY A 22 -4.14 3.24 -1.41
C GLY A 22 -3.33 4.52 -1.57
N ARG A 23 -2.00 4.43 -1.65
CA ARG A 23 -1.11 5.56 -1.92
C ARG A 23 -1.26 6.08 -3.35
N MET A 24 -1.54 5.21 -4.32
CA MET A 24 -1.77 5.61 -5.72
C MET A 24 -3.04 6.46 -5.90
N PHE A 25 -3.93 6.46 -4.90
CA PHE A 25 -5.17 7.23 -4.87
C PHE A 25 -5.26 8.11 -3.62
N SER A 26 -4.12 8.50 -3.04
CA SER A 26 -4.05 9.15 -1.72
C SER A 26 -4.73 10.52 -1.66
N LEU A 27 -4.89 11.22 -2.78
CA LEU A 27 -5.58 12.52 -2.82
C LEU A 27 -7.11 12.37 -2.84
N LEU A 28 -7.63 11.15 -2.94
CA LEU A 28 -9.06 10.83 -2.95
C LEU A 28 -9.49 10.26 -1.59
N GLY A 29 -10.47 10.92 -0.95
CA GLY A 29 -10.93 10.54 0.39
C GLY A 29 -9.91 10.88 1.48
N THR A 30 -10.24 11.86 2.32
CA THR A 30 -9.38 12.35 3.41
C THR A 30 -9.65 11.61 4.73
N ASP A 31 -8.82 11.90 5.75
CA ASP A 31 -8.96 11.34 7.11
C ASP A 31 -8.96 9.81 7.18
N THR A 32 -8.06 9.19 6.42
CA THR A 32 -7.88 7.73 6.39
C THR A 32 -6.42 7.36 6.13
N THR A 33 -6.08 6.09 6.32
CA THR A 33 -4.74 5.57 6.01
C THR A 33 -4.69 5.02 4.58
N ASN A 34 -3.49 4.99 3.99
CA ASN A 34 -3.32 4.34 2.68
C ASN A 34 -3.62 2.83 2.74
N TYR A 35 -3.36 2.19 3.88
CA TYR A 35 -3.73 0.79 4.08
C TYR A 35 -5.25 0.59 4.01
N ASP A 36 -6.00 1.40 4.76
CA ASP A 36 -7.46 1.31 4.81
C ASP A 36 -8.09 1.69 3.47
N ARG A 37 -7.55 2.71 2.78
CA ARG A 37 -7.99 3.07 1.43
C ARG A 37 -7.79 1.91 0.46
N GLY A 38 -6.60 1.31 0.42
CA GLY A 38 -6.32 0.15 -0.43
C GLY A 38 -7.21 -1.04 -0.12
N LYS A 39 -7.39 -1.36 1.17
CA LYS A 39 -8.28 -2.44 1.63
C LYS A 39 -9.74 -2.18 1.24
N SER A 40 -10.21 -0.94 1.40
CA SER A 40 -11.59 -0.54 1.10
C SER A 40 -11.88 -0.62 -0.39
N LEU A 41 -10.93 -0.25 -1.25
CA LEU A 41 -11.05 -0.43 -2.70
C LEU A 41 -11.27 -1.91 -3.05
N LEU A 42 -10.39 -2.81 -2.59
CA LEU A 42 -10.49 -4.23 -2.91
C LEU A 42 -11.74 -4.88 -2.31
N LEU A 43 -12.13 -4.48 -1.09
CA LEU A 43 -13.34 -4.97 -0.44
C LEU A 43 -14.60 -4.55 -1.22
N SER A 44 -14.68 -3.27 -1.60
CA SER A 44 -15.81 -2.75 -2.37
C SER A 44 -15.93 -3.45 -3.73
N MET A 45 -14.82 -3.64 -4.43
CA MET A 45 -14.79 -4.38 -5.69
C MET A 45 -15.18 -5.85 -5.50
N THR A 46 -14.73 -6.49 -4.41
CA THR A 46 -15.13 -7.87 -4.09
C THR A 46 -16.64 -7.98 -3.90
N MET A 47 -17.22 -7.08 -3.09
CA MET A 47 -18.67 -7.05 -2.84
C MET A 47 -19.47 -6.79 -4.11
N GLU A 48 -19.04 -5.84 -4.93
CA GLU A 48 -19.72 -5.48 -6.18
C GLU A 48 -19.71 -6.64 -7.18
N ASN A 49 -18.56 -7.29 -7.37
CA ASN A 49 -18.47 -8.44 -8.28
C ASN A 49 -19.18 -9.67 -7.70
N HIS A 50 -19.18 -9.89 -6.39
CA HIS A 50 -19.98 -10.97 -5.79
C HIS A 50 -21.48 -10.75 -5.99
N ARG A 51 -21.96 -9.51 -5.80
CA ARG A 51 -23.35 -9.13 -6.09
C ARG A 51 -23.70 -9.38 -7.56
N ALA A 52 -22.83 -8.97 -8.48
CA ALA A 52 -23.02 -9.18 -9.91
C ALA A 52 -23.07 -10.67 -10.28
N TYR A 53 -22.17 -11.49 -9.72
CA TYR A 53 -22.18 -12.94 -9.87
C TYR A 53 -23.52 -13.56 -9.43
N LEU A 54 -24.01 -13.18 -8.24
CA LEU A 54 -25.28 -13.67 -7.68
C LEU A 54 -26.52 -13.24 -8.47
N SER A 55 -26.43 -12.18 -9.29
CA SER A 55 -27.55 -11.71 -10.11
C SER A 55 -27.82 -12.55 -11.36
N HIS A 56 -26.93 -13.51 -11.71
CA HIS A 56 -27.06 -14.43 -12.84
C HIS A 56 -27.40 -13.76 -14.19
N ASN A 57 -26.95 -12.53 -14.39
CA ASN A 57 -27.14 -11.79 -15.65
C ASN A 57 -25.92 -11.90 -16.57
N GLU A 58 -25.93 -11.20 -17.71
CA GLU A 58 -24.82 -11.19 -18.69
C GLU A 58 -23.45 -10.78 -18.10
N SER A 59 -23.41 -10.15 -16.92
CA SER A 59 -22.16 -9.77 -16.25
C SER A 59 -21.51 -10.86 -15.42
N HIS A 60 -22.11 -12.06 -15.36
CA HIS A 60 -21.67 -13.17 -14.51
C HIS A 60 -20.22 -13.61 -14.77
N GLU A 61 -19.84 -13.82 -16.04
CA GLU A 61 -18.47 -14.25 -16.39
C GLU A 61 -17.43 -13.17 -16.06
N LYS A 62 -17.77 -11.90 -16.33
CA LYS A 62 -16.92 -10.75 -16.00
C LYS A 62 -16.71 -10.61 -14.49
N ALA A 63 -17.76 -10.84 -13.71
CA ALA A 63 -17.69 -10.82 -12.25
C ALA A 63 -16.73 -11.88 -11.70
N ILE A 64 -16.81 -13.11 -12.23
CA ILE A 64 -15.88 -14.19 -11.86
C ILE A 64 -14.44 -13.82 -12.24
N ALA A 65 -14.22 -13.31 -13.45
CA ALA A 65 -12.89 -12.91 -13.90
C ALA A 65 -12.27 -11.83 -12.98
N ASN A 66 -13.05 -10.83 -12.61
CA ASN A 66 -12.60 -9.79 -11.68
C ASN A 66 -12.32 -10.35 -10.28
N LEU A 67 -13.19 -11.21 -9.75
CA LEU A 67 -12.96 -11.87 -8.45
C LEU A 67 -11.67 -12.68 -8.46
N LYS A 68 -11.37 -13.39 -9.56
CA LYS A 68 -10.09 -14.11 -9.73
C LYS A 68 -8.89 -13.17 -9.70
N ILE A 69 -8.93 -12.04 -10.42
CA ILE A 69 -7.86 -11.02 -10.35
C ILE A 69 -7.65 -10.55 -8.90
N LEU A 70 -8.73 -10.23 -8.17
CA LEU A 70 -8.63 -9.78 -6.77
C LEU A 70 -8.10 -10.89 -5.85
N ALA A 71 -8.54 -12.13 -6.03
CA ALA A 71 -8.15 -13.26 -5.19
C ALA A 71 -6.71 -13.70 -5.44
N GLU A 72 -6.29 -13.77 -6.70
CA GLU A 72 -5.04 -14.38 -7.14
C GLU A 72 -3.94 -13.32 -7.27
N LYS A 73 -4.20 -12.29 -8.08
CA LYS A 73 -3.19 -11.25 -8.39
C LYS A 73 -3.05 -10.25 -7.26
N ALA A 74 -4.16 -9.73 -6.73
CA ALA A 74 -4.14 -8.83 -5.58
C ALA A 74 -3.96 -9.55 -4.24
N ARG A 75 -4.08 -10.88 -4.23
CA ARG A 75 -3.95 -11.74 -3.03
C ARG A 75 -4.90 -11.34 -1.92
N PHE A 76 -6.11 -10.94 -2.27
CA PHE A 76 -7.06 -10.39 -1.32
C PHE A 76 -7.95 -11.49 -0.72
N ASN A 77 -7.74 -11.79 0.56
CA ASN A 77 -8.42 -12.88 1.27
C ASN A 77 -9.95 -12.85 1.15
N PRO A 78 -10.66 -11.70 1.27
CA PRO A 78 -12.10 -11.68 1.07
C PRO A 78 -12.56 -12.20 -0.29
N ALA A 79 -11.84 -11.89 -1.38
CA ALA A 79 -12.16 -12.40 -2.71
C ALA A 79 -11.93 -13.90 -2.82
N GLN A 80 -10.84 -14.41 -2.22
CA GLN A 80 -10.58 -15.85 -2.14
C GLN A 80 -11.70 -16.56 -1.38
N SER A 81 -12.15 -16.01 -0.25
CA SER A 81 -13.24 -16.58 0.54
C SER A 81 -14.56 -16.63 -0.24
N VAL A 82 -14.87 -15.60 -1.04
CA VAL A 82 -16.03 -15.59 -1.93
C VAL A 82 -15.93 -16.73 -2.95
N LEU A 83 -14.82 -16.82 -3.71
CA LEU A 83 -14.66 -17.86 -4.73
C LEU A 83 -14.76 -19.28 -4.14
N ASN A 84 -14.12 -19.53 -3.00
CA ASN A 84 -14.19 -20.82 -2.32
C ASN A 84 -15.62 -21.16 -1.86
N LYS A 85 -16.35 -20.19 -1.31
CA LYS A 85 -17.73 -20.39 -0.85
C LYS A 85 -18.68 -20.73 -2.00
N GLU A 86 -18.49 -20.07 -3.15
CA GLU A 86 -19.32 -20.30 -4.34
C GLU A 86 -18.86 -21.51 -5.17
N GLY A 87 -17.85 -22.26 -4.71
CA GLY A 87 -17.35 -23.46 -5.41
C GLY A 87 -16.57 -23.15 -6.69
N ILE A 88 -16.08 -21.93 -6.84
CA ILE A 88 -15.34 -21.48 -8.04
C ILE A 88 -13.86 -21.74 -7.83
N SER A 89 -13.25 -22.48 -8.76
CA SER A 89 -11.81 -22.75 -8.73
C SER A 89 -11.00 -21.49 -8.99
N HIS A 90 -9.96 -21.31 -8.18
CA HIS A 90 -9.00 -20.21 -8.30
C HIS A 90 -7.62 -20.70 -7.86
N ASP A 91 -6.57 -20.11 -8.42
CA ASP A 91 -5.21 -20.48 -8.07
C ASP A 91 -4.84 -19.92 -6.70
N LYS A 92 -4.35 -20.78 -5.81
CA LYS A 92 -3.63 -20.30 -4.61
C LYS A 92 -2.21 -19.99 -5.07
N LEU A 93 -1.96 -18.73 -5.42
CA LEU A 93 -0.61 -18.24 -5.65
C LEU A 93 0.20 -18.37 -4.35
N ILE A 94 0.97 -19.46 -4.24
CA ILE A 94 2.08 -19.60 -3.29
C ILE A 94 3.24 -18.79 -3.89
N SER A 95 3.06 -17.48 -4.01
CA SER A 95 4.07 -16.59 -4.56
C SER A 95 4.75 -15.80 -3.45
N THR A 96 6.06 -15.91 -3.38
CA THR A 96 6.93 -15.09 -2.52
C THR A 96 7.26 -13.74 -3.14
N GLU A 97 6.58 -13.37 -4.23
CA GLU A 97 6.81 -12.09 -4.90
C GLU A 97 6.39 -10.95 -3.98
N LYS A 98 7.34 -10.06 -3.72
CA LYS A 98 7.18 -8.83 -2.94
C LYS A 98 6.49 -7.76 -3.76
N CYS A 99 5.83 -6.81 -3.09
CA CYS A 99 5.22 -5.64 -3.74
C CYS A 99 6.16 -4.99 -4.78
N HIS A 100 5.68 -4.79 -6.01
CA HIS A 100 6.45 -4.18 -7.09
C HIS A 100 7.03 -2.83 -6.67
N LEU A 101 6.20 -1.97 -6.07
CA LEU A 101 6.54 -0.59 -5.73
C LEU A 101 7.41 -0.45 -4.48
N CYS A 102 7.12 -1.17 -3.39
CA CYS A 102 7.82 -0.94 -2.11
C CYS A 102 8.67 -2.11 -1.61
N LYS A 103 8.63 -3.27 -2.27
CA LYS A 103 9.35 -4.48 -1.84
C LYS A 103 9.15 -4.79 -0.35
N ASP A 104 7.91 -4.59 0.11
CA ASP A 104 7.41 -4.79 1.48
C ASP A 104 7.97 -3.86 2.56
N ILE A 105 8.59 -2.73 2.18
CA ILE A 105 9.04 -1.70 3.14
C ILE A 105 7.88 -1.23 4.03
N PHE A 106 6.70 -0.95 3.47
CA PHE A 106 5.55 -0.46 4.25
C PHE A 106 4.92 -1.51 5.17
N ASN A 107 5.10 -2.81 4.89
CA ASN A 107 4.65 -3.86 5.81
C ASN A 107 5.59 -4.00 7.04
N ASN A 108 6.75 -3.34 7.01
CA ASN A 108 7.80 -3.46 8.01
C ASN A 108 8.08 -2.14 8.76
N ILE A 109 7.16 -1.18 8.77
CA ILE A 109 7.28 0.10 9.49
C ILE A 109 7.76 -0.06 10.94
N PRO A 110 7.24 -1.01 11.75
CA PRO A 110 7.71 -1.20 13.13
C PRO A 110 9.20 -1.56 13.24
N THR A 111 9.77 -2.21 12.22
CA THR A 111 11.21 -2.55 12.19
C THR A 111 12.06 -1.29 12.04
N TYR A 112 11.64 -0.35 11.19
CA TYR A 112 12.35 0.94 11.02
C TYR A 112 12.28 1.77 12.30
N ALA A 113 11.12 1.83 12.96
CA ALA A 113 10.97 2.51 14.24
C ALA A 113 11.90 1.93 15.32
N LYS A 114 12.00 0.59 15.43
CA LYS A 114 12.93 -0.07 16.37
C LYS A 114 14.39 0.28 16.11
N ILE A 115 14.81 0.43 14.85
CA ILE A 115 16.18 0.84 14.50
C ILE A 115 16.45 2.25 15.02
N ALA A 116 15.54 3.19 14.76
CA ALA A 116 15.66 4.55 15.25
C ALA A 116 15.71 4.62 16.79
N ILE A 117 14.83 3.91 17.50
CA ILE A 117 14.81 3.91 18.97
C ILE A 117 16.18 3.50 19.56
N LYS A 118 16.83 2.49 18.98
CA LYS A 118 18.17 2.08 19.41
C LYS A 118 19.20 3.19 19.21
N SER A 119 19.14 3.90 18.09
CA SER A 119 20.04 5.02 17.79
C SER A 119 19.80 6.26 18.65
N LEU A 120 18.59 6.42 19.19
CA LEU A 120 18.21 7.53 20.07
C LEU A 120 18.55 7.27 21.55
N ALA A 121 19.04 6.09 21.89
CA ALA A 121 19.30 5.72 23.27
C ALA A 121 20.32 6.67 23.93
N GLY A 122 19.94 7.24 25.08
CA GLY A 122 20.78 8.17 25.85
C GLY A 122 20.73 9.63 25.39
N LEU A 123 19.89 9.97 24.39
CA LEU A 123 19.68 11.35 23.96
C LEU A 123 18.43 11.94 24.63
N GLU A 124 18.51 13.21 25.04
CA GLU A 124 17.36 13.97 25.52
C GLU A 124 16.84 14.89 24.40
N PHE A 125 15.54 14.82 24.12
CA PHE A 125 14.87 15.60 23.09
C PHE A 125 13.36 15.73 23.38
N LYS A 126 12.75 16.76 22.81
CA LYS A 126 11.32 17.07 22.98
C LYS A 126 10.48 16.71 21.77
N ASN A 127 11.06 16.74 20.57
CA ASN A 127 10.36 16.46 19.32
C ASN A 127 11.31 15.80 18.31
N ILE A 128 10.74 15.23 17.26
CA ILE A 128 11.48 14.54 16.19
C ILE A 128 11.01 14.98 14.81
N LEU A 129 11.84 14.75 13.80
CA LEU A 129 11.45 14.83 12.40
C LEU A 129 11.99 13.62 11.63
N ILE A 130 11.17 13.06 10.75
CA ILE A 130 11.59 11.95 9.88
C ILE A 130 11.91 12.47 8.48
N GLY A 131 13.14 12.20 8.05
CA GLY A 131 13.62 12.39 6.70
C GLY A 131 13.90 11.07 6.00
N THR A 132 13.93 11.11 4.67
CA THR A 132 14.36 9.98 3.84
C THR A 132 15.26 10.44 2.71
N ALA A 133 16.28 9.65 2.44
CA ALA A 133 17.09 9.67 1.24
C ALA A 133 16.83 8.36 0.47
N LEU A 134 16.17 8.47 -0.68
CA LEU A 134 15.78 7.31 -1.49
C LEU A 134 16.80 7.09 -2.61
N ALA A 135 17.18 5.83 -2.85
CA ALA A 135 17.90 5.47 -4.06
C ALA A 135 17.06 5.79 -5.31
N SER A 136 17.72 6.18 -6.40
CA SER A 136 17.07 6.59 -7.67
C SER A 136 16.15 5.49 -8.22
N GLN A 137 16.49 4.22 -8.03
CA GLN A 137 15.66 3.11 -8.46
C GLN A 137 14.27 3.07 -7.78
N ILE A 138 14.14 3.55 -6.54
CA ILE A 138 12.84 3.63 -5.86
C ILE A 138 11.99 4.73 -6.50
N VAL A 139 12.60 5.89 -6.71
CA VAL A 139 11.95 7.06 -7.31
C VAL A 139 11.51 6.76 -8.74
N ASN A 140 12.42 6.27 -9.58
CA ASN A 140 12.15 5.94 -10.98
C ASN A 140 11.08 4.85 -11.11
N ARG A 141 11.09 3.83 -10.24
CA ARG A 141 10.06 2.79 -10.26
C ARG A 141 8.67 3.35 -9.97
N GLU A 142 8.59 4.25 -8.99
CA GLU A 142 7.33 4.92 -8.68
C GLU A 142 6.84 5.83 -9.82
N ASP A 143 7.73 6.63 -10.40
CA ASP A 143 7.38 7.57 -11.47
C ASP A 143 6.95 6.83 -12.74
N ASN A 144 7.66 5.77 -13.12
CA ASN A 144 7.29 4.91 -14.25
C ASN A 144 5.92 4.28 -14.03
N PHE A 145 5.66 3.74 -12.83
CA PHE A 145 4.37 3.14 -12.48
C PHE A 145 3.24 4.17 -12.55
N LYS A 146 3.44 5.39 -12.05
CA LYS A 146 2.42 6.45 -12.13
C LYS A 146 2.14 6.88 -13.56
N ALA A 147 3.17 6.97 -14.40
CA ALA A 147 3.03 7.32 -15.81
C ALA A 147 2.27 6.23 -16.58
N GLU A 148 2.62 4.97 -16.34
CA GLU A 148 2.01 3.79 -17.00
C GLU A 148 0.49 3.73 -16.78
N PHE A 149 0.01 3.93 -15.55
CA PHE A 149 -1.42 3.86 -15.21
C PHE A 149 -2.10 5.23 -15.12
N ASN A 150 -1.43 6.31 -15.54
CA ASN A 150 -1.90 7.69 -15.49
C ASN A 150 -2.48 8.08 -14.09
N LEU A 151 -1.66 7.94 -13.05
CA LEU A 151 -2.04 8.10 -11.64
C LEU A 151 -1.63 9.46 -11.09
N LEU A 152 -2.54 10.44 -11.26
CA LEU A 152 -2.33 11.83 -10.84
C LEU A 152 -2.59 12.06 -9.34
N ASP A 153 -3.47 11.26 -8.75
CA ASP A 153 -3.94 11.44 -7.36
C ASP A 153 -3.07 10.72 -6.31
N SER A 154 -1.78 10.55 -6.60
CA SER A 154 -0.88 9.70 -5.84
C SER A 154 -0.02 10.47 -4.84
N GLU A 155 0.27 9.82 -3.72
CA GLU A 155 1.29 10.28 -2.77
C GLU A 155 2.66 9.68 -3.09
N SER A 156 3.73 10.43 -2.83
CA SER A 156 5.10 9.96 -3.01
C SER A 156 5.55 8.92 -1.98
N PHE A 157 6.51 8.07 -2.35
CA PHE A 157 7.17 7.14 -1.42
C PHE A 157 7.73 7.83 -0.18
N LYS A 158 8.47 8.91 -0.40
CA LYS A 158 9.09 9.70 0.64
C LYS A 158 8.05 10.19 1.66
N ASN A 159 6.98 10.80 1.19
CA ASN A 159 5.97 11.39 2.08
C ASN A 159 5.24 10.31 2.88
N HIS A 160 4.86 9.20 2.20
CA HIS A 160 4.20 8.10 2.87
C HIS A 160 5.10 7.47 3.95
N PHE A 161 6.34 7.13 3.60
CA PHE A 161 7.28 6.52 4.54
C PHE A 161 7.53 7.42 5.77
N ASN A 162 7.84 8.70 5.53
CA ASN A 162 8.13 9.64 6.62
C ASN A 162 6.94 9.78 7.57
N ARG A 163 5.71 9.85 7.03
CA ARG A 163 4.50 9.94 7.84
C ARG A 163 4.27 8.68 8.66
N GLU A 164 4.36 7.50 8.06
CA GLU A 164 4.04 6.25 8.77
C GLU A 164 5.09 5.93 9.85
N VAL A 165 6.39 6.08 9.54
CA VAL A 165 7.46 5.91 10.54
C VAL A 165 7.39 6.99 11.61
N GLY A 166 7.08 8.24 11.23
CA GLY A 166 6.93 9.35 12.17
C GLY A 166 5.80 9.11 13.16
N LYS A 167 4.62 8.67 12.68
CA LYS A 167 3.49 8.28 13.54
C LYS A 167 3.88 7.16 14.50
N GLU A 168 4.50 6.10 14.00
CA GLU A 168 4.92 4.96 14.82
C GLU A 168 5.90 5.40 15.93
N LEU A 169 6.93 6.18 15.58
CA LEU A 169 7.90 6.69 16.54
C LEU A 169 7.30 7.69 17.52
N SER A 170 6.46 8.60 17.06
CA SER A 170 5.79 9.57 17.93
C SER A 170 4.92 8.87 18.97
N ASN A 171 4.24 7.79 18.59
CA ASN A 171 3.44 6.99 19.52
C ASN A 171 4.30 6.26 20.55
N ILE A 172 5.41 5.65 20.12
CA ILE A 172 6.28 4.86 21.02
C ILE A 172 7.08 5.75 21.98
N LEU A 173 7.58 6.89 21.49
CA LEU A 173 8.43 7.81 22.27
C LEU A 173 7.61 8.82 23.08
N GLU A 174 6.31 8.94 22.81
CA GLU A 174 5.44 10.00 23.33
C GLU A 174 6.01 11.40 23.03
N LYS A 175 6.59 11.56 21.83
CA LYS A 175 7.18 12.83 21.35
C LYS A 175 6.52 13.26 20.03
N PRO A 176 6.06 14.52 19.91
CA PRO A 176 5.45 14.99 18.68
C PRO A 176 6.47 15.11 17.54
N SER A 177 5.96 15.08 16.31
CA SER A 177 6.73 15.45 15.14
C SER A 177 6.75 16.98 14.97
N GLU A 178 7.92 17.58 14.69
CA GLU A 178 8.09 19.03 14.46
C GLU A 178 8.82 19.26 13.12
N PHE A 179 8.26 20.08 12.24
CA PHE A 179 8.77 20.27 10.86
C PHE A 179 9.65 21.51 10.71
N SER A 180 9.48 22.50 11.59
CA SER A 180 10.14 23.81 11.45
C SER A 180 11.46 23.86 12.19
N ASN A 181 11.48 23.40 13.44
CA ASN A 181 12.66 23.42 14.29
C ASN A 181 12.75 22.14 15.15
N PRO A 182 13.09 20.99 14.54
CA PRO A 182 13.21 19.73 15.26
C PRO A 182 14.48 19.67 16.11
N ASP A 183 14.39 19.10 17.31
CA ASP A 183 15.53 18.77 18.17
C ASP A 183 16.38 17.66 17.54
N ILE A 184 15.72 16.63 16.99
CA ILE A 184 16.37 15.52 16.30
C ILE A 184 15.69 15.26 14.95
N THR A 185 16.50 15.19 13.89
CA THR A 185 16.06 14.67 12.59
C THR A 185 16.66 13.29 12.35
N ILE A 186 15.80 12.31 12.07
CA ILE A 186 16.17 10.93 11.76
C ILE A 186 16.06 10.73 10.26
N ILE A 187 17.18 10.51 9.58
CA ILE A 187 17.22 10.32 8.13
C ILE A 187 17.41 8.84 7.82
N TYR A 188 16.43 8.25 7.14
CA TYR A 188 16.53 6.88 6.62
C TYR A 188 17.07 6.90 5.19
N THR A 189 18.19 6.22 4.97
CA THR A 189 18.66 5.90 3.62
C THR A 189 18.02 4.59 3.21
N LEU A 190 17.15 4.62 2.20
CA LEU A 190 16.40 3.46 1.74
C LEU A 190 16.83 3.06 0.34
N ASP A 191 17.03 1.75 0.18
CA ASP A 191 17.38 1.14 -1.08
C ASP A 191 16.68 -0.22 -1.20
N PHE A 192 16.36 -0.65 -2.42
CA PHE A 192 16.03 -2.05 -2.64
C PHE A 192 17.35 -2.80 -2.72
N ALA A 193 17.69 -3.51 -1.65
CA ALA A 193 18.90 -4.35 -1.60
C ALA A 193 19.03 -5.14 -2.92
N SER A 194 20.22 -5.07 -3.53
CA SER A 194 20.61 -5.84 -4.72
C SER A 194 20.62 -7.33 -4.40
#